data_AF-A0A2V6U7Q9-F1
#
_entry.id   AF-A0A2V6U7Q9-F1
#
_cell.length_a   1.000
_cell.length_b   1.000
_cell.length_c   1.000
_cell.angle_alpha   90.00
_cell.angle_beta   90.00
_cell.angle_gamma   90.00
#
_symmetry.space_group_name_H-M   'P 1'
#
loop_
_entity.id
_entity.type
_entity.pdbx_description
1 polymer ?
#
loop_
_entity_poly.entity_id
_entity_poly.type
_entity_poly.pdbx_seq_one_letter_code
_entity_poly.pdbx_strand_id
1 'polypeptide(L)'
;MKVKGGTMVTEGMAHLGLRESMRLPLAVIELSCAVIYLIPATSILGAILLTGFIGGAMCTHWRIGEPVFLHIALGILVWLGLYLREDRLRALIPLRQR
;
A
#
# COMPACT_ATOMS: atom_id res chain seq x y z
N MET A 1 20.57 -17.35 -16.91
CA MET A 1 20.10 -16.59 -15.73
C MET A 1 18.68 -16.10 -15.99
N LYS A 2 17.66 -16.87 -15.57
CA LYS A 2 16.26 -16.43 -15.63
C LYS A 2 16.06 -15.38 -14.54
N VAL A 3 15.70 -14.16 -14.91
CA VAL A 3 15.18 -13.16 -13.98
C VAL A 3 13.87 -13.73 -13.40
N LYS A 4 13.96 -14.38 -12.24
CA LYS A 4 12.85 -15.04 -11.53
C LYS A 4 11.71 -14.08 -11.14
N GLY A 5 11.89 -12.77 -11.29
CA GLY A 5 10.87 -11.76 -10.99
C GLY A 5 9.72 -11.73 -12.00
N GLY A 6 9.97 -12.01 -13.27
CA GLY A 6 8.90 -11.98 -14.30
C GLY A 6 7.86 -13.10 -14.08
N THR A 7 8.32 -14.32 -13.79
CA THR A 7 7.42 -15.47 -13.61
C THR A 7 6.59 -15.35 -12.33
N MET A 8 7.20 -14.91 -11.22
CA MET A 8 6.49 -14.80 -9.93
C MET A 8 5.37 -13.75 -9.95
N VAL A 9 5.59 -12.58 -10.55
CA VAL A 9 4.53 -11.56 -10.68
C VAL A 9 3.41 -12.05 -11.60
N THR A 10 3.75 -12.77 -12.66
CA THR A 10 2.76 -13.31 -13.60
C THR A 10 1.92 -14.42 -12.97
N GLU A 11 2.55 -15.32 -12.21
CA GLU A 11 1.90 -16.35 -11.41
C GLU A 11 0.99 -15.74 -10.34
N GLY A 12 1.46 -14.70 -9.63
CA GLY A 12 0.66 -13.97 -8.64
C GLY A 12 -0.55 -13.27 -9.26
N MET A 13 -0.39 -12.62 -10.41
CA MET A 13 -1.51 -12.02 -11.15
C MET A 13 -2.52 -13.07 -11.59
N ALA A 14 -2.05 -14.22 -12.11
CA ALA A 14 -2.92 -15.32 -12.52
C ALA A 14 -3.67 -15.93 -11.32
N HIS A 15 -3.00 -16.11 -10.18
CA HIS A 15 -3.59 -16.60 -8.94
C HIS A 15 -4.70 -15.68 -8.41
N LEU A 16 -4.49 -14.37 -8.50
CA LEU A 16 -5.50 -13.36 -8.15
C LEU A 16 -6.61 -13.21 -9.21
N GLY A 17 -6.54 -13.94 -10.32
CA GLY A 17 -7.48 -13.83 -11.43
C GLY A 17 -7.39 -12.50 -12.18
N LEU A 18 -6.26 -11.79 -12.08
CA LEU A 18 -6.02 -10.50 -12.71
C LEU A 18 -5.39 -10.69 -14.09
N ARG A 19 -5.81 -9.85 -15.05
CA ARG A 19 -5.21 -9.85 -16.40
C ARG A 19 -3.79 -9.31 -16.34
N GLU A 20 -2.90 -9.94 -17.10
CA GLU A 20 -1.50 -9.49 -17.24
C GLU A 20 -1.38 -8.03 -17.72
N SER A 21 -2.35 -7.56 -18.51
CA SER A 21 -2.43 -6.14 -18.94
C SER A 21 -2.59 -5.15 -17.79
N MET A 22 -3.05 -5.60 -16.61
CA MET A 22 -3.20 -4.77 -15.41
C MET A 22 -1.88 -4.60 -14.64
N ARG A 23 -0.86 -5.40 -14.94
CA ARG A 23 0.43 -5.38 -14.24
C ARG A 23 1.08 -3.99 -14.27
N LEU A 24 1.22 -3.41 -15.46
CA LEU A 24 1.85 -2.09 -15.64
C LEU A 24 1.03 -0.97 -14.98
N PRO A 25 -0.29 -0.85 -15.20
CA PRO A 25 -1.11 0.12 -14.50
C PRO A 25 -1.02 0.03 -12.97
N LEU A 26 -1.10 -1.18 -12.40
CA LEU A 26 -1.01 -1.37 -10.95
C LEU A 26 0.36 -0.93 -10.42
N ALA A 27 1.45 -1.33 -11.09
CA ALA A 27 2.79 -0.91 -10.70
C ALA A 27 2.97 0.61 -10.76
N VAL A 28 2.42 1.28 -11.78
CA VAL A 28 2.46 2.75 -11.89
C VAL A 28 1.67 3.42 -10.78
N ILE A 29 0.47 2.92 -10.46
CA ILE A 29 -0.36 3.47 -9.38
C ILE A 29 0.35 3.31 -8.03
N GLU A 30 0.81 2.10 -7.71
CA GLU A 30 1.52 1.80 -6.46
C GLU A 30 2.76 2.69 -6.31
N LEU A 31 3.59 2.76 -7.35
CA LEU A 31 4.80 3.57 -7.35
C LEU A 31 4.50 5.06 -7.19
N SER A 32 3.46 5.55 -7.86
CA SER A 32 3.04 6.94 -7.76
C SER A 32 2.57 7.27 -6.33
N CYS A 33 1.78 6.39 -5.70
CA CYS A 33 1.35 6.54 -4.31
C CYS A 33 2.56 6.54 -3.35
N ALA A 34 3.51 5.63 -3.56
CA ALA A 34 4.73 5.54 -2.76
C ALA A 34 5.63 6.78 -2.89
N VAL A 35 5.81 7.31 -4.11
CA VAL A 35 6.59 8.54 -4.35
C VAL A 35 5.92 9.74 -3.67
N ILE A 36 4.60 9.88 -3.79
CA ILE A 36 3.84 10.96 -3.12
C ILE A 36 3.96 10.85 -1.60
N TYR A 37 3.94 9.64 -1.04
CA TYR A 37 4.13 9.39 0.39
C TYR A 37 5.54 9.74 0.87
N LEU A 38 6.56 9.51 0.04
CA LEU A 38 7.96 9.75 0.40
C LEU A 38 8.28 11.24 0.56
N ILE A 39 7.62 12.10 -0.21
CA ILE A 39 7.79 13.56 -0.14
C ILE A 39 7.13 14.10 1.15
N PRO A 40 7.89 14.71 2.08
CA PRO A 40 7.36 15.15 3.38
C PRO A 40 6.12 16.05 3.26
N ALA A 41 6.16 17.00 2.32
CA ALA A 41 5.09 17.98 2.08
C ALA A 41 3.77 17.34 1.61
N THR A 42 3.80 16.16 1.01
CA THR A 42 2.62 15.45 0.49
C THR A 42 2.40 14.10 1.19
N SER A 43 3.11 13.85 2.28
CA SER A 43 3.14 12.56 2.96
C SER A 43 1.74 12.12 3.45
N ILE A 44 0.92 13.05 3.94
CA ILE A 44 -0.48 12.80 4.33
C ILE A 44 -1.30 12.33 3.13
N LEU A 45 -1.20 13.03 1.99
CA LEU A 45 -1.91 12.64 0.76
C LEU A 45 -1.44 11.27 0.29
N GLY A 46 -0.13 11.01 0.31
CA GLY A 46 0.43 9.71 -0.03
C GLY A 46 -0.07 8.59 0.88
N ALA A 47 -0.22 8.84 2.19
CA ALA A 47 -0.76 7.86 3.12
C ALA A 47 -2.23 7.54 2.82
N ILE A 48 -3.03 8.55 2.47
CA ILE A 48 -4.43 8.35 2.05
C ILE A 48 -4.49 7.51 0.77
N LEU A 49 -3.68 7.84 -0.23
CA LEU A 49 -3.62 7.11 -1.50
C LEU A 49 -3.17 5.66 -1.31
N LEU A 50 -2.11 5.43 -0.52
CA LEU A 50 -1.64 4.09 -0.16
C LEU A 50 -2.72 3.30 0.61
N THR A 51 -3.47 3.94 1.51
CA THR A 51 -4.57 3.28 2.23
C THR A 51 -5.66 2.82 1.25
N GLY A 52 -6.02 3.65 0.27
CA GLY A 52 -6.97 3.27 -0.78
C GLY A 52 -6.46 2.10 -1.63
N PHE A 53 -5.17 2.13 -2.02
CA PHE A 53 -4.53 1.05 -2.77
C PHE A 53 -4.51 -0.27 -1.98
N ILE A 54 -4.07 -0.22 -0.71
CA ILE A 54 -4.04 -1.37 0.20
C ILE A 54 -5.46 -1.93 0.41
N GLY A 55 -6.47 -1.08 0.53
CA GLY A 55 -7.87 -1.49 0.63
C GLY A 55 -8.36 -2.27 -0.60
N GLY A 56 -8.00 -1.82 -1.80
CA GLY A 56 -8.30 -2.53 -3.05
C GLY A 56 -7.59 -3.89 -3.13
N ALA A 57 -6.30 -3.94 -2.76
CA ALA A 57 -5.55 -5.18 -2.68
C ALA A 57 -6.18 -6.15 -1.66
N MET A 58 -6.54 -5.63 -0.49
CA MET A 58 -7.21 -6.39 0.57
C MET A 58 -8.51 -7.02 0.09
N CYS A 59 -9.38 -6.27 -0.59
CA CYS A 59 -10.61 -6.81 -1.17
C CYS A 59 -10.33 -7.91 -2.23
N THR A 60 -9.26 -7.75 -3.01
CA THR A 60 -8.86 -8.73 -4.04
C THR A 60 -8.42 -10.06 -3.42
N HIS A 61 -7.58 -10.00 -2.38
CA HIS A 61 -7.13 -11.18 -1.63
C HIS A 61 -8.28 -11.81 -0.82
N TRP A 62 -9.11 -11.00 -0.17
CA TRP A 62 -10.29 -11.49 0.56
C TRP A 62 -11.23 -12.28 -0.37
N ARG A 63 -11.47 -11.78 -1.58
CA ARG A 63 -12.36 -12.41 -2.56
C ARG A 63 -11.95 -13.86 -2.89
N ILE A 64 -10.65 -14.16 -2.90
CA ILE A 64 -10.13 -15.51 -3.19
C ILE A 64 -9.92 -16.35 -1.92
N GLY A 65 -10.37 -15.86 -0.75
CA GLY A 65 -10.29 -16.58 0.54
C GLY A 65 -8.94 -16.46 1.25
N GLU A 66 -8.06 -15.55 0.81
CA GLU A 66 -6.76 -15.35 1.44
C GLU A 66 -6.84 -14.43 2.68
N PRO A 67 -5.93 -14.62 3.65
CA PRO A 67 -5.91 -13.82 4.86
C PRO A 67 -5.51 -12.36 4.59
N VAL A 68 -6.23 -11.43 5.19
CA VAL A 68 -6.03 -9.98 5.01
C VAL A 68 -5.19 -9.30 6.07
N PHE A 69 -4.71 -10.03 7.08
CA PHE A 69 -3.94 -9.48 8.19
C PHE A 69 -2.72 -8.67 7.75
N LEU A 70 -2.04 -9.11 6.68
CA LEU A 70 -0.89 -8.39 6.13
C LEU A 70 -1.28 -7.01 5.57
N HIS A 71 -2.42 -6.91 4.90
CA HIS A 71 -2.91 -5.63 4.36
C HIS A 71 -3.26 -4.66 5.48
N ILE A 72 -3.90 -5.16 6.55
CA ILE A 72 -4.22 -4.37 7.74
C ILE A 72 -2.92 -3.89 8.41
N ALA A 73 -1.94 -4.78 8.60
CA ALA A 73 -0.65 -4.44 9.19
C ALA A 73 0.09 -3.39 8.35
N LEU A 74 0.09 -3.51 7.02
CA LEU A 74 0.69 -2.52 6.12
C LEU A 74 0.01 -1.15 6.23
N GLY A 75 -1.33 -1.11 6.27
CA GLY A 75 -2.07 0.13 6.49
C GLY A 75 -1.68 0.80 7.81
N ILE A 76 -1.61 0.03 8.90
CA ILE A 76 -1.16 0.52 10.20
C ILE A 76 0.27 1.06 10.13
N LEU A 77 1.19 0.34 9.47
CA LEU A 77 2.59 0.77 9.34
C LEU A 77 2.75 2.06 8.54
N VAL A 78 1.96 2.26 7.47
CA VAL A 78 1.96 3.51 6.69
C VAL A 78 1.55 4.69 7.58
N TRP A 79 0.45 4.57 8.33
CA TRP A 79 -0.01 5.64 9.21
C TRP A 79 0.90 5.84 10.42
N LEU A 80 1.45 4.76 11.00
CA LEU A 80 2.40 4.84 12.10
C LEU A 80 3.71 5.52 11.67
N GLY A 81 4.23 5.19 10.49
CA GLY A 81 5.41 5.83 9.93
C GLY A 81 5.20 7.32 9.70
N LEU A 82 4.02 7.70 9.18
CA LEU A 82 3.63 9.10 9.03
C LEU A 82 3.52 9.81 10.38
N TYR A 83 2.84 9.19 11.36
CA TYR A 83 2.70 9.71 12.72
C TYR A 83 4.06 9.93 13.40
N LEU A 84 5.02 9.05 13.13
CA LEU A 84 6.37 9.18 13.66
C LEU A 84 7.20 10.27 12.96
N ARG A 85 6.92 10.56 11.68
CA ARG A 85 7.69 11.50 10.86
C ARG A 85 7.18 12.95 10.92
N GLU A 86 5.88 13.15 11.10
CA GLU A 86 5.24 14.46 11.00
C GLU A 86 4.73 14.96 12.36
N ASP A 87 5.46 15.91 12.96
CA ASP A 87 5.11 16.46 14.28
C ASP A 87 3.77 17.22 14.26
N ARG A 88 3.39 17.82 13.11
CA ARG A 88 2.07 18.45 12.97
C ARG A 88 0.94 17.45 13.12
N LEU A 89 1.13 16.21 12.64
CA LEU A 89 0.14 15.15 12.77
C LEU A 89 0.02 14.68 14.23
N ARG A 90 1.13 14.64 14.96
CA ARG A 90 1.13 14.35 16.41
C ARG A 90 0.37 15.40 17.21
N ALA A 91 0.43 16.66 16.81
CA ALA A 91 -0.34 17.74 17.43
C ALA A 91 -1.85 17.59 17.19
N LEU A 92 -2.27 17.06 16.03
CA LEU A 92 -3.68 16.82 15.70
C LEU A 92 -4.25 15.56 16.33
N ILE A 93 -3.43 14.52 16.51
CA ILE A 93 -3.82 13.25 17.13
C ILE A 93 -2.95 13.00 18.37
N PRO A 94 -3.22 13.70 19.49
CA PRO A 94 -2.50 13.45 20.73
C PRO A 94 -2.90 12.08 21.27
N LEU A 95 -1.97 11.11 21.21
CA LEU A 95 -2.17 9.76 21.78
C LEU A 95 -2.33 9.78 23.31
N ARG A 96 -1.88 10.86 23.97
CA ARG A 96 -2.11 11.12 25.39
C ARG A 96 -2.03 12.62 25.67
N GLN A 97 -3.15 13.25 26.01
CA GLN A 97 -3.15 14.56 26.64
C GLN A 97 -2.78 14.38 28.11
N ARG A 98 -1.58 14.82 28.49
CA ARG A 98 -1.28 15.20 29.87
C ARG A 98 -0.58 16.54 29.84
#